data_AF-A0A950IN80-F1
#
_entry.id   AF-A0A950IN80-F1
#
_cell.length_a   1.000
_cell.length_b   1.000
_cell.length_c   1.000
_cell.angle_alpha   90.00
_cell.angle_beta   90.00
_cell.angle_gamma   90.00
#
_symmetry.space_group_name_H-M   'P 1'
#
loop_
_entity.id
_entity.type
_entity.pdbx_description
1 polymer ?
#
loop_
_entity_poly.entity_id
_entity_poly.type
_entity_poly.pdbx_seq_one_letter_code
_entity_poly.pdbx_strand_id
1 'polypeptide(L)'
;MIWGAVIVAAGRGTRFGRPKQLVEVAGKPMLAWSIEVFASMPEIAELVVVTEPEFVERVEAIVHPRVRYATALVVRGGADRQASVRHGIEALSDEVAAVLVHDGARPLVQAEEIRAGMRPVRPGTASLLATPVVDTIKIADEDGKVVRTLDRATLWAAQTPQFATARDLRRAHAEAVRHGAPPATDDAALLERAGLDVVVVQGSPENFKVTLPGDRVRADALLRERPDGAGEEEILLVECYVAPRAVDAVLLELEGRDARVDEIDRDLPSATIVRAYATNAGLRGFGSRLHALAGEDALFTAHLSHHAPRSAP
;
A
#
# COMPACT_ATOMS: atom_id res chain seq x y z
N MET A 1 6.32 5.60 16.78
CA MET A 1 7.13 4.42 16.41
C MET A 1 7.34 4.51 14.91
N ILE A 2 8.58 4.49 14.43
CA ILE A 2 8.87 4.51 12.99
C ILE A 2 8.60 3.11 12.44
N TRP A 3 7.79 3.00 11.38
CA TRP A 3 7.45 1.71 10.76
C TRP A 3 8.19 1.48 9.45
N GLY A 4 8.62 0.23 9.26
CA GLY A 4 9.05 -0.31 7.98
C GLY A 4 8.03 -1.33 7.46
N ALA A 5 7.86 -1.38 6.15
CA ALA A 5 7.02 -2.36 5.47
C ALA A 5 7.88 -3.27 4.61
N VAL A 6 7.71 -4.58 4.75
CA VAL A 6 8.34 -5.60 3.90
C VAL A 6 7.25 -6.27 3.08
N ILE A 7 7.27 -6.07 1.76
CA ILE A 7 6.37 -6.77 0.84
C ILE A 7 7.12 -7.96 0.23
N VAL A 8 6.71 -9.17 0.56
CA VAL A 8 7.30 -10.40 0.02
C VAL A 8 6.62 -10.77 -1.30
N ALA A 9 7.40 -10.68 -2.37
CA ALA A 9 6.97 -10.88 -3.75
C ALA A 9 7.95 -11.79 -4.52
N ALA A 10 8.71 -12.64 -3.82
CA ALA A 10 9.70 -13.58 -4.40
C ALA A 10 9.14 -15.00 -4.65
N GLY A 11 7.83 -15.20 -4.54
CA GLY A 11 7.22 -16.51 -4.74
C GLY A 11 7.04 -16.84 -6.23
N ARG A 12 7.61 -17.96 -6.69
CA ARG A 12 7.62 -18.42 -8.08
C ARG A 12 6.26 -18.59 -8.78
N GLY A 13 5.15 -18.61 -8.04
CA GLY A 13 3.81 -18.65 -8.62
C GLY A 13 3.61 -19.78 -9.64
N THR A 14 4.18 -20.97 -9.40
CA THR A 14 4.28 -22.08 -10.36
C THR A 14 2.95 -22.48 -11.00
N ARG A 15 1.83 -22.21 -10.34
CA ARG A 15 0.46 -22.45 -10.82
C ARG A 15 -0.04 -21.45 -11.88
N PHE A 16 0.69 -20.35 -12.12
CA PHE A 16 0.35 -19.28 -13.07
C PHE A 16 1.30 -19.19 -14.29
N GLY A 17 2.37 -20.00 -14.34
CA GLY A 17 3.35 -20.01 -15.44
C GLY A 17 4.23 -18.75 -15.55
N ARG A 18 4.03 -17.76 -14.67
CA ARG A 18 4.76 -16.49 -14.56
C ARG A 18 4.68 -15.99 -13.11
N PRO A 19 5.54 -15.07 -12.67
CA PRO A 19 5.50 -14.57 -11.29
C PRO A 19 4.17 -13.88 -11.02
N LYS A 20 3.36 -14.49 -10.14
CA LYS A 20 1.94 -14.14 -9.93
C LYS A 20 1.73 -12.68 -9.53
N GLN A 21 2.66 -12.11 -8.78
CA GLN A 21 2.66 -10.74 -8.26
C GLN A 21 2.78 -9.67 -9.36
N LEU A 22 3.29 -10.05 -10.55
CA LEU A 22 3.40 -9.16 -11.71
C LEU A 22 2.24 -9.34 -12.70
N VAL A 23 1.30 -10.23 -12.40
CA VAL A 23 0.07 -10.38 -13.18
C VAL A 23 -0.79 -9.14 -13.00
N GLU A 24 -1.35 -8.65 -14.10
CA GLU A 24 -2.27 -7.51 -14.08
C GLU A 24 -3.61 -7.89 -13.45
N VAL A 25 -4.06 -7.02 -12.57
CA VAL A 25 -5.37 -7.04 -11.90
C VAL A 25 -5.90 -5.62 -11.91
N ALA A 26 -7.09 -5.42 -12.49
CA ALA A 26 -7.73 -4.13 -12.67
C ALA A 26 -6.79 -3.06 -13.28
N GLY A 27 -6.10 -3.43 -14.37
CA GLY A 27 -5.29 -2.50 -15.17
C GLY A 27 -3.89 -2.17 -14.64
N LYS A 28 -3.46 -2.74 -13.50
CA LYS A 28 -2.08 -2.58 -13.00
C LYS A 28 -1.51 -3.89 -12.44
N PRO A 29 -0.17 -4.02 -12.31
CA PRO A 29 0.43 -5.18 -11.68
C PRO A 29 -0.13 -5.39 -10.27
N MET A 30 -0.44 -6.63 -9.89
CA MET A 30 -1.03 -6.95 -8.58
C MET A 30 -0.24 -6.33 -7.42
N LEU A 31 1.09 -6.43 -7.47
CA LEU A 31 2.00 -5.85 -6.48
C LEU A 31 1.84 -4.33 -6.31
N ALA A 32 1.50 -3.61 -7.40
CA ALA A 32 1.33 -2.16 -7.38
C ALA A 32 0.21 -1.72 -6.45
N TRP A 33 -0.89 -2.50 -6.35
CA TRP A 33 -1.99 -2.21 -5.43
C TRP A 33 -1.51 -2.15 -3.97
N SER A 34 -0.75 -3.15 -3.54
CA SER A 34 -0.19 -3.17 -2.18
C SER A 34 0.80 -2.02 -1.99
N ILE A 35 1.73 -1.80 -2.93
CA ILE A 35 2.72 -0.72 -2.85
C ILE A 35 2.04 0.64 -2.66
N GLU A 36 1.00 0.95 -3.44
CA GLU A 36 0.33 2.26 -3.36
C GLU A 36 -0.34 2.49 -2.01
N VAL A 37 -0.91 1.45 -1.39
CA VAL A 37 -1.50 1.54 -0.04
C VAL A 37 -0.40 1.79 1.00
N PHE A 38 0.71 1.06 0.97
CA PHE A 38 1.79 1.28 1.95
C PHE A 38 2.50 2.62 1.72
N ALA A 39 2.68 3.03 0.46
CA ALA A 39 3.35 4.28 0.10
C ALA A 39 2.53 5.54 0.43
N SER A 40 1.20 5.42 0.58
CA SER A 40 0.33 6.52 0.99
C SER A 40 0.23 6.69 2.51
N MET A 41 0.77 5.75 3.29
CA MET A 41 0.71 5.80 4.75
C MET A 41 1.89 6.58 5.33
N PRO A 42 1.67 7.75 5.97
CA PRO A 42 2.75 8.53 6.58
C PRO A 42 3.43 7.83 7.75
N GLU A 43 2.80 6.80 8.32
CA GLU A 43 3.39 5.97 9.38
C GLU A 43 4.58 5.13 8.89
N ILE A 44 4.65 4.85 7.58
CA ILE A 44 5.64 3.98 6.95
C ILE A 44 6.77 4.83 6.39
N ALA A 45 7.93 4.78 7.04
CA ALA A 45 9.12 5.53 6.63
C ALA A 45 9.98 4.76 5.61
N GLU A 46 9.93 3.43 5.65
CA GLU A 46 10.72 2.57 4.76
C GLU A 46 9.85 1.45 4.16
N LEU A 47 9.96 1.28 2.84
CA LEU A 47 9.30 0.21 2.10
C LEU A 47 10.35 -0.66 1.41
N VAL A 48 10.43 -1.92 1.82
CA VAL A 48 11.29 -2.93 1.18
C VAL A 48 10.42 -3.92 0.42
N VAL A 49 10.67 -4.05 -0.87
CA VAL A 49 10.01 -5.05 -1.71
C VAL A 49 10.98 -6.16 -2.05
N VAL A 50 10.65 -7.38 -1.66
CA VAL A 50 11.50 -8.55 -1.88
C VAL A 50 11.00 -9.30 -3.11
N THR A 51 11.84 -9.50 -4.13
CA THR A 51 11.45 -10.15 -5.39
C THR A 51 12.52 -11.15 -5.86
N GLU A 52 12.20 -12.00 -6.84
CA GLU A 52 13.21 -12.89 -7.42
C GLU A 52 14.31 -12.07 -8.11
N PRO A 53 15.58 -12.51 -8.09
CA PRO A 53 16.71 -11.72 -8.58
C PRO A 53 16.55 -11.19 -10.01
N GLU A 54 15.88 -11.94 -10.88
CA GLU A 54 15.61 -11.59 -12.28
C GLU A 54 14.55 -10.50 -12.48
N PHE A 55 13.75 -10.18 -11.45
CA PHE A 55 12.69 -9.16 -11.52
C PHE A 55 13.01 -7.88 -10.75
N VAL A 56 14.21 -7.73 -10.18
CA VAL A 56 14.58 -6.55 -9.37
C VAL A 56 14.34 -5.25 -10.16
N GLU A 57 14.97 -5.09 -11.32
CA GLU A 57 14.84 -3.88 -12.15
C GLU A 57 13.37 -3.59 -12.53
N ARG A 58 12.62 -4.64 -12.88
CA ARG A 58 11.20 -4.52 -13.24
C ARG A 58 10.35 -4.08 -12.04
N VAL A 59 10.65 -4.57 -10.85
CA VAL A 59 9.94 -4.20 -9.62
C VAL A 59 10.33 -2.79 -9.18
N GLU A 60 11.59 -2.39 -9.32
CA GLU A 60 12.03 -1.00 -9.09
C GLU A 60 11.24 -0.01 -9.95
N ALA A 61 11.04 -0.32 -11.24
CA ALA A 61 10.22 0.49 -12.15
C ALA A 61 8.74 0.57 -11.73
N ILE A 62 8.23 -0.39 -10.96
CA ILE A 62 6.88 -0.33 -10.37
C ILE A 62 6.91 0.50 -9.08
N VAL A 63 7.90 0.30 -8.21
CA VAL A 63 7.97 0.87 -6.87
C VAL A 63 8.29 2.37 -6.91
N HIS A 64 9.38 2.79 -7.54
CA HIS A 64 9.90 4.15 -7.40
C HIS A 64 8.92 5.25 -7.81
N PRO A 65 8.12 5.12 -8.89
CA PRO A 65 7.14 6.15 -9.26
C PRO A 65 5.99 6.31 -8.25
N ARG A 66 5.79 5.34 -7.35
CA ARG A 66 4.66 5.27 -6.42
C ARG A 66 5.01 5.71 -5.00
N VAL A 67 6.29 5.77 -4.67
CA VAL A 67 6.76 6.12 -3.33
C VAL A 67 7.28 7.56 -3.34
N ARG A 68 6.59 8.45 -2.62
CA ARG A 68 6.96 9.87 -2.51
C ARG A 68 7.59 10.24 -1.17
N TYR A 69 7.08 9.66 -0.09
CA TYR A 69 7.36 10.11 1.28
C TYR A 69 8.15 9.09 2.12
N ALA A 70 8.42 7.91 1.56
CA ALA A 70 9.19 6.84 2.20
C ALA A 70 10.45 6.52 1.38
N THR A 71 11.46 5.95 2.04
CA THR A 71 12.58 5.33 1.33
C THR A 71 12.12 3.98 0.79
N ALA A 72 12.42 3.69 -0.48
CA ALA A 72 12.01 2.45 -1.12
C ALA A 72 13.22 1.66 -1.61
N LEU A 73 13.29 0.40 -1.23
CA LEU A 73 14.34 -0.54 -1.66
C LEU A 73 13.69 -1.77 -2.29
N VAL A 74 14.34 -2.31 -3.31
CA VAL A 74 13.99 -3.60 -3.88
C VAL A 74 15.15 -4.55 -3.66
N VAL A 75 14.88 -5.68 -3.00
CA VAL A 75 15.92 -6.64 -2.61
C VAL A 75 15.64 -8.03 -3.14
N ARG A 76 16.71 -8.82 -3.24
CA ARG A 76 16.65 -10.20 -3.73
C ARG A 76 16.04 -11.13 -2.68
N GLY A 77 15.09 -11.94 -3.11
CA GLY A 77 14.50 -13.01 -2.29
C GLY A 77 15.48 -14.13 -1.94
N GLY A 78 15.11 -14.90 -0.94
CA GLY A 78 15.82 -16.11 -0.52
C GLY A 78 15.25 -17.38 -1.16
N ALA A 79 15.74 -18.54 -0.70
CA ALA A 79 15.31 -19.84 -1.20
C ALA A 79 13.82 -20.16 -0.90
N ASP A 80 13.28 -19.57 0.16
CA ASP A 80 11.88 -19.72 0.58
C ASP A 80 11.30 -18.38 1.07
N ARG A 81 10.03 -18.41 1.51
CA ARG A 81 9.34 -17.22 2.04
C ARG A 81 10.05 -16.67 3.28
N GLN A 82 10.46 -17.54 4.20
CA GLN A 82 11.08 -17.12 5.46
C GLN A 82 12.42 -16.41 5.21
N ALA A 83 13.27 -16.96 4.34
CA ALA A 83 14.52 -16.34 3.93
C ALA A 83 14.30 -15.02 3.19
N SER A 84 13.25 -14.93 2.36
CA SER A 84 12.87 -13.69 1.67
C SER A 84 12.44 -12.60 2.66
N VAL A 85 11.64 -12.95 3.68
CA VAL A 85 11.27 -12.00 4.74
C VAL A 85 12.52 -11.53 5.50
N ARG A 86 13.44 -12.44 5.84
CA ARG A 86 14.72 -12.06 6.47
C ARG A 86 15.50 -11.03 5.67
N HIS A 87 15.70 -11.26 4.37
CA HIS A 87 16.42 -10.29 3.52
C HIS A 87 15.72 -8.92 3.51
N GLY A 88 14.38 -8.92 3.51
CA GLY A 88 13.60 -7.69 3.60
C GLY A 88 13.83 -6.94 4.92
N ILE A 89 13.83 -7.65 6.05
CA ILE A 89 14.05 -7.07 7.38
C ILE A 89 15.49 -6.58 7.55
N GLU A 90 16.46 -7.31 7.01
CA GLU A 90 17.90 -6.97 7.05
C GLU A 90 18.21 -5.72 6.21
N ALA A 91 17.36 -5.38 5.23
CA ALA A 91 17.51 -4.19 4.41
C ALA A 91 16.88 -2.93 5.03
N LEU A 92 16.05 -3.07 6.07
CA LEU A 92 15.52 -1.94 6.82
C LEU A 92 16.60 -1.32 7.70
N SER A 93 16.60 -0.01 7.85
CA SER A 93 17.54 0.68 8.73
C SER A 93 17.34 0.32 10.22
N ASP A 94 18.30 0.70 11.05
CA ASP A 94 18.21 0.56 12.51
C ASP A 94 17.24 1.57 13.15
N GLU A 95 16.80 2.61 12.43
CA GLU A 95 15.82 3.58 12.91
C GLU A 95 14.40 3.01 12.92
N VAL A 96 14.15 1.96 12.12
CA VAL A 96 12.87 1.26 12.06
C VAL A 96 12.62 0.52 13.37
N ALA A 97 11.62 0.98 14.12
CA ALA A 97 11.26 0.43 15.43
C ALA A 97 10.28 -0.76 15.33
N ALA A 98 9.41 -0.77 14.32
CA ALA A 98 8.49 -1.87 14.05
C ALA A 98 8.35 -2.17 12.56
N VAL A 99 8.02 -3.41 12.27
CA VAL A 99 7.95 -3.93 10.92
C VAL A 99 6.59 -4.58 10.71
N LEU A 100 6.02 -4.35 9.53
CA LEU A 100 4.93 -5.15 8.99
C LEU A 100 5.40 -5.95 7.79
N VAL A 101 4.97 -7.21 7.69
CA VAL A 101 5.30 -8.11 6.59
C VAL A 101 4.02 -8.43 5.82
N HIS A 102 3.98 -8.09 4.54
CA HIS A 102 2.83 -8.28 3.66
C HIS A 102 3.14 -9.21 2.49
N ASP A 103 2.16 -10.02 2.10
CA ASP A 103 2.32 -10.87 0.91
C ASP A 103 1.92 -10.04 -0.32
N GLY A 104 2.81 -9.87 -1.30
CA GLY A 104 2.52 -9.14 -2.55
C GLY A 104 1.42 -9.77 -3.43
N ALA A 105 0.89 -10.92 -3.03
CA ALA A 105 -0.25 -11.58 -3.65
C ALA A 105 -1.61 -11.21 -3.00
N ARG A 106 -1.64 -10.21 -2.12
CA ARG A 106 -2.86 -9.69 -1.46
C ARG A 106 -3.08 -8.22 -1.84
N PRO A 107 -3.66 -7.95 -3.03
CA PRO A 107 -3.78 -6.57 -3.55
C PRO A 107 -4.91 -5.76 -2.88
N LEU A 108 -5.72 -6.38 -2.03
CA LEU A 108 -6.98 -5.79 -1.52
C LEU A 108 -6.87 -5.23 -0.09
N VAL A 109 -5.70 -5.30 0.54
CA VAL A 109 -5.45 -4.72 1.88
C VAL A 109 -5.74 -3.20 1.89
N GLN A 110 -6.30 -2.71 2.99
CA GLN A 110 -6.65 -1.29 3.17
C GLN A 110 -5.84 -0.65 4.32
N ALA A 111 -5.65 0.67 4.25
CA ALA A 111 -4.89 1.42 5.24
C ALA A 111 -5.47 1.30 6.65
N GLU A 112 -6.79 1.26 6.78
CA GLU A 112 -7.51 1.12 8.05
C GLU A 112 -7.20 -0.22 8.73
N GLU A 113 -7.15 -1.30 7.96
CA GLU A 113 -6.78 -2.64 8.43
C GLU A 113 -5.32 -2.66 8.91
N ILE A 114 -4.43 -2.03 8.12
CA ILE A 114 -3.02 -1.92 8.47
C ILE A 114 -2.85 -1.17 9.79
N ARG A 115 -3.50 0.00 9.95
CA ARG A 115 -3.47 0.78 11.19
C ARG A 115 -4.05 0.02 12.37
N ALA A 116 -5.13 -0.76 12.18
CA ALA A 116 -5.68 -1.60 13.23
C ALA A 116 -4.67 -2.66 13.69
N GLY A 117 -3.96 -3.28 12.76
CA GLY A 117 -2.89 -4.24 13.04
C GLY A 117 -1.68 -3.64 13.75
N MET A 118 -1.33 -2.37 13.46
CA MET A 118 -0.22 -1.66 14.10
C MET A 118 -0.45 -1.38 15.60
N ARG A 119 -1.69 -1.06 16.00
CA ARG A 119 -2.05 -0.62 17.38
C ARG A 119 -1.56 -1.54 18.51
N PRO A 120 -1.74 -2.87 18.47
CA PRO A 120 -1.31 -3.75 19.55
C PRO A 120 0.21 -3.94 19.66
N VAL A 121 1.01 -3.53 18.66
CA VAL A 121 2.44 -3.86 18.62
C VAL A 121 3.24 -3.10 19.66
N ARG A 122 4.02 -3.86 20.44
CA ARG A 122 4.91 -3.40 21.52
C ARG A 122 5.92 -4.51 21.81
N PRO A 123 7.06 -4.23 22.50
CA PRO A 123 8.02 -5.29 22.84
C PRO A 123 7.34 -6.48 23.51
N GLY A 124 7.55 -7.68 22.95
CA GLY A 124 6.94 -8.93 23.44
C GLY A 124 5.50 -9.21 22.96
N THR A 125 4.85 -8.28 22.25
CA THR A 125 3.53 -8.49 21.64
C THR A 125 3.53 -8.11 20.16
N ALA A 126 3.22 -9.10 19.33
CA ALA A 126 3.00 -8.97 17.90
C ALA A 126 1.50 -9.08 17.56
N SER A 127 1.16 -8.87 16.29
CA SER A 127 -0.20 -9.05 15.79
C SER A 127 -0.23 -9.54 14.35
N LEU A 128 -1.39 -10.04 13.92
CA LEU A 128 -1.66 -10.38 12.53
C LEU A 128 -3.11 -10.08 12.17
N LEU A 129 -3.35 -9.75 10.91
CA LEU A 129 -4.71 -9.74 10.38
C LEU A 129 -5.22 -11.18 10.22
N ALA A 130 -6.45 -11.46 10.62
CA ALA A 130 -7.12 -12.71 10.32
C ALA A 130 -8.64 -12.53 10.22
N THR A 131 -9.31 -13.52 9.65
CA THR A 131 -10.78 -13.58 9.60
C THR A 131 -11.29 -14.84 10.30
N PRO A 132 -12.44 -14.81 10.99
CA PRO A 132 -13.06 -16.02 11.52
C PRO A 132 -13.31 -17.03 10.40
N VAL A 133 -13.10 -18.31 10.69
CA VAL A 133 -13.40 -19.37 9.72
C VAL A 133 -14.91 -19.58 9.64
N VAL A 134 -15.46 -19.49 8.43
CA VAL A 134 -16.90 -19.66 8.16
C VAL A 134 -17.28 -21.11 7.84
N ASP A 135 -16.34 -21.85 7.25
CA ASP A 135 -16.54 -23.25 6.87
C ASP A 135 -16.34 -24.21 8.04
N THR A 136 -16.97 -25.39 7.95
CA THR A 136 -16.67 -26.46 8.91
C THR A 136 -15.34 -27.11 8.57
N ILE A 137 -14.36 -27.02 9.47
CA ILE A 137 -13.03 -27.60 9.26
C ILE A 137 -12.97 -29.03 9.79
N LYS A 138 -12.50 -29.93 8.93
CA LYS A 138 -12.26 -31.35 9.24
C LYS A 138 -10.75 -31.62 9.25
N ILE A 139 -10.31 -32.45 10.18
CA ILE A 139 -9.04 -33.18 10.09
C ILE A 139 -9.37 -34.53 9.45
N ALA A 140 -8.70 -34.86 8.35
CA ALA A 140 -8.78 -36.16 7.71
C ALA A 140 -7.40 -36.85 7.75
N ASP A 141 -7.39 -38.19 7.73
CA ASP A 141 -6.18 -38.99 7.58
C ASP A 141 -5.77 -39.13 6.10
N GLU A 142 -4.70 -39.89 5.83
CA GLU A 142 -4.15 -40.09 4.48
C GLU A 142 -5.14 -40.79 3.52
N ASP A 143 -6.08 -41.57 4.05
CA ASP A 143 -7.13 -42.25 3.27
C ASP A 143 -8.38 -41.37 3.04
N GLY A 144 -8.35 -40.11 3.52
CA GLY A 144 -9.44 -39.15 3.39
C GLY A 144 -10.58 -39.37 4.39
N LYS A 145 -10.40 -40.24 5.40
CA LYS A 145 -11.39 -40.46 6.43
C LYS A 145 -11.33 -39.33 7.46
N VAL A 146 -12.50 -38.78 7.81
CA VAL A 146 -12.61 -37.73 8.83
C VAL A 146 -12.21 -38.27 10.20
N VAL A 147 -11.15 -37.71 10.77
CA VAL A 147 -10.63 -37.99 12.13
C VAL A 147 -11.33 -37.13 13.17
N ARG A 148 -11.49 -35.83 12.89
CA ARG A 148 -12.06 -34.86 13.84
C ARG A 148 -12.70 -33.68 13.11
N THR A 149 -13.76 -33.14 13.69
CA THR A 149 -14.29 -31.81 13.32
C THR A 149 -13.78 -30.80 14.34
N LEU A 150 -13.18 -29.70 13.88
CA LEU A 150 -12.72 -28.63 14.77
C LEU A 150 -13.86 -27.71 15.16
N ASP A 151 -13.80 -27.14 16.37
CA ASP A 151 -14.72 -26.08 16.79
C ASP A 151 -14.38 -24.79 16.04
N ARG A 152 -15.19 -24.44 15.04
CA ARG A 152 -14.95 -23.26 14.20
C ARG A 152 -14.98 -21.94 14.97
N ALA A 153 -15.63 -21.88 16.14
CA ALA A 153 -15.74 -20.66 16.92
C ALA A 153 -14.38 -20.13 17.41
N THR A 154 -13.38 -21.02 17.49
CA THR A 154 -12.01 -20.66 17.90
C THR A 154 -11.04 -20.57 16.71
N LEU A 155 -11.50 -20.75 15.47
CA LEU A 155 -10.62 -20.82 14.30
C LEU A 155 -10.60 -19.51 13.53
N TRP A 156 -9.39 -19.08 13.19
CA TRP A 156 -9.12 -17.89 12.41
C TRP A 156 -8.20 -18.23 11.24
N ALA A 157 -8.53 -17.72 10.06
CA ALA A 157 -7.71 -17.82 8.87
C ALA A 157 -6.72 -16.65 8.85
N ALA A 158 -5.45 -16.94 9.13
CA ALA A 158 -4.38 -15.94 9.13
C ALA A 158 -4.22 -15.26 7.77
N GLN A 159 -4.04 -13.95 7.81
CA GLN A 159 -3.76 -13.08 6.67
C GLN A 159 -2.45 -12.33 6.91
N THR A 160 -2.10 -11.50 5.93
CA THR A 160 -1.03 -10.51 6.05
C THR A 160 -1.65 -9.12 5.78
N PRO A 161 -1.15 -8.04 6.40
CA PRO A 161 0.13 -7.96 7.08
C PRO A 161 0.20 -8.63 8.46
N GLN A 162 1.42 -8.97 8.86
CA GLN A 162 1.77 -9.42 10.22
C GLN A 162 2.77 -8.42 10.80
N PHE A 163 2.63 -8.07 12.07
CA PHE A 163 3.25 -6.90 12.67
C PHE A 163 4.01 -7.27 13.93
N ALA A 164 5.22 -6.75 14.09
CA ALA A 164 6.03 -6.94 15.29
C ALA A 164 7.02 -5.80 15.44
N THR A 165 7.65 -5.67 16.62
CA THR A 165 8.82 -4.80 16.74
C THR A 165 9.95 -5.34 15.86
N ALA A 166 10.77 -4.45 15.28
CA ALA A 166 11.88 -4.86 14.42
C ALA A 166 12.85 -5.77 15.17
N ARG A 167 13.10 -5.46 16.45
CA ARG A 167 13.91 -6.26 17.36
C ARG A 167 13.37 -7.68 17.53
N ASP A 168 12.08 -7.81 17.83
CA ASP A 168 11.47 -9.12 18.09
C ASP A 168 11.42 -9.98 16.83
N LEU A 169 11.10 -9.38 15.68
CA LEU A 169 11.05 -10.10 14.42
C LEU A 169 12.45 -10.56 13.98
N ARG A 170 13.47 -9.70 14.07
CA ARG A 170 14.88 -10.08 13.82
C ARG A 170 15.33 -11.21 14.74
N ARG A 171 14.98 -11.15 16.04
CA ARG A 171 15.30 -12.20 17.01
C ARG A 171 14.67 -13.54 16.62
N ALA A 172 13.36 -13.56 16.37
CA ALA A 172 12.62 -14.79 16.04
C ALA A 172 13.18 -15.48 14.78
N HIS A 173 13.50 -14.70 13.75
CA HIS A 173 14.13 -15.20 12.53
C HIS A 173 15.55 -15.75 12.79
N ALA A 174 16.37 -15.08 13.58
CA ALA A 174 17.72 -15.53 13.92
C ALA A 174 17.71 -16.82 14.76
N GLU A 175 16.78 -16.94 15.71
CA GLU A 175 16.60 -18.15 16.52
C GLU A 175 16.15 -19.34 15.67
N ALA A 176 15.21 -19.13 14.75
CA ALA A 176 14.74 -20.19 13.85
C ALA A 176 15.87 -20.79 13.01
N VAL A 177 16.78 -19.95 12.50
CA VAL A 177 17.98 -20.38 11.77
C VAL A 177 18.94 -21.11 12.71
N ARG A 178 19.25 -20.55 13.88
CA ARG A 178 20.20 -21.12 14.84
C ARG A 178 19.79 -22.51 15.32
N HIS A 179 18.50 -22.73 15.53
CA HIS A 179 17.95 -23.98 16.06
C HIS A 179 17.56 -24.98 14.98
N GLY A 180 17.75 -24.66 13.69
CA GLY A 180 17.33 -25.53 12.59
C GLY A 180 15.83 -25.83 12.62
N ALA A 181 15.02 -24.87 13.07
CA ALA A 181 13.59 -25.05 13.22
C ALA A 181 12.94 -25.33 11.85
N PRO A 182 11.90 -26.18 11.78
CA PRO A 182 11.21 -26.43 10.52
C PRO A 182 10.63 -25.12 9.97
N PRO A 183 10.59 -24.94 8.64
CA PRO A 183 10.07 -23.73 8.01
C PRO A 183 8.70 -23.34 8.57
N ALA A 184 8.56 -22.09 8.98
CA ALA A 184 7.28 -21.57 9.43
C ALA A 184 6.40 -21.20 8.23
N THR A 185 5.10 -21.40 8.37
CA THR A 185 4.11 -21.05 7.34
C THR A 185 3.91 -19.54 7.22
N ASP A 186 4.14 -18.81 8.31
CA ASP A 186 4.06 -17.36 8.42
C ASP A 186 4.99 -16.82 9.53
N ASP A 187 5.03 -15.50 9.70
CA ASP A 187 5.90 -14.82 10.66
C ASP A 187 5.37 -14.92 12.10
N ALA A 188 4.04 -14.97 12.26
CA ALA A 188 3.37 -15.23 13.52
C ALA A 188 3.85 -16.53 14.18
N ALA A 189 3.93 -17.63 13.42
CA ALA A 189 4.43 -18.90 13.94
C ALA A 189 5.89 -18.83 14.43
N LEU A 190 6.73 -17.95 13.86
CA LEU A 190 8.09 -17.73 14.35
C LEU A 190 8.08 -16.95 15.67
N LEU A 191 7.24 -15.92 15.76
CA LEU A 191 7.10 -15.10 16.96
C LEU A 191 6.54 -15.91 18.14
N GLU A 192 5.54 -16.76 17.89
CA GLU A 192 5.00 -17.70 18.88
C GLU A 192 6.07 -18.65 19.41
N ARG A 193 6.88 -19.24 18.51
CA ARG A 193 8.00 -20.12 18.89
C ARG A 193 9.08 -19.40 19.71
N ALA A 194 9.26 -18.10 19.46
CA ALA A 194 10.16 -17.23 20.22
C ALA A 194 9.55 -16.73 21.54
N GLY A 195 8.38 -17.23 21.93
CA GLY A 195 7.70 -16.95 23.19
C GLY A 195 6.98 -15.60 23.24
N LEU A 196 6.66 -15.00 22.10
CA LEU A 196 5.89 -13.75 22.06
C LEU A 196 4.39 -14.01 22.05
N ASP A 197 3.64 -13.07 22.61
CA ASP A 197 2.20 -13.00 22.43
C ASP A 197 1.87 -12.52 21.02
N VAL A 198 1.01 -13.25 20.31
CA VAL A 198 0.53 -12.86 18.99
C VAL A 198 -0.98 -12.62 19.04
N VAL A 199 -1.38 -11.36 18.81
CA VAL A 199 -2.77 -10.94 18.88
C VAL A 199 -3.42 -10.96 17.51
N VAL A 200 -4.57 -11.63 17.41
CA VAL A 200 -5.41 -11.58 16.21
C VAL A 200 -6.13 -10.24 16.14
N VAL A 201 -5.97 -9.55 15.02
CA VAL A 201 -6.76 -8.37 14.65
C VAL A 201 -7.67 -8.76 13.49
N GLN A 202 -8.96 -8.46 13.60
CA GLN A 202 -9.91 -8.80 12.56
C GLN A 202 -9.61 -8.01 11.28
N GLY A 203 -9.32 -8.72 10.19
CA GLY A 203 -9.19 -8.19 8.84
C GLY A 203 -10.44 -8.42 7.99
N SER A 204 -10.37 -8.04 6.72
CA SER A 204 -11.42 -8.24 5.74
C SER A 204 -11.30 -9.59 5.03
N PRO A 205 -12.42 -10.30 4.78
CA PRO A 205 -12.47 -11.44 3.86
C PRO A 205 -12.07 -11.09 2.42
N GLU A 206 -12.07 -9.80 2.04
CA GLU A 206 -11.56 -9.33 0.75
C GLU A 206 -10.03 -9.37 0.67
N ASN A 207 -9.32 -9.32 1.80
CA ASN A 207 -7.86 -9.39 1.84
C ASN A 207 -7.35 -10.84 1.64
N PHE A 208 -7.98 -11.59 0.73
CA PHE A 208 -7.57 -12.94 0.37
C PHE A 208 -6.31 -12.93 -0.49
N LYS A 209 -5.56 -14.03 -0.41
CA LYS A 209 -4.36 -14.24 -1.21
C LYS A 209 -4.72 -14.78 -2.58
N VAL A 210 -4.39 -14.04 -3.64
CA VAL A 210 -4.56 -14.49 -5.02
C VAL A 210 -3.63 -15.68 -5.28
N THR A 211 -4.23 -16.86 -5.44
CA THR A 211 -3.51 -18.15 -5.52
C THR A 211 -3.97 -18.99 -6.71
N LEU A 212 -5.22 -18.85 -7.14
CA LEU A 212 -5.83 -19.56 -8.26
C LEU A 212 -6.32 -18.57 -9.33
N PRO A 213 -6.51 -19.01 -10.59
CA PRO A 213 -7.06 -18.15 -11.65
C PRO A 213 -8.40 -17.50 -11.29
N GLY A 214 -9.27 -18.21 -10.56
CA GLY A 214 -10.55 -17.66 -10.08
C GLY A 214 -10.38 -16.52 -9.08
N ASP A 215 -9.35 -16.58 -8.23
CA ASP A 215 -9.04 -15.51 -7.26
C ASP A 215 -8.68 -14.22 -7.99
N ARG A 216 -7.98 -14.32 -9.14
CA ARG A 216 -7.63 -13.15 -9.95
C ARG A 216 -8.88 -12.44 -10.47
N VAL A 217 -9.84 -13.20 -10.99
CA VAL A 217 -11.11 -12.64 -11.51
C VAL A 217 -11.89 -11.97 -10.38
N ARG A 218 -11.94 -12.60 -9.20
CA ARG A 218 -12.56 -12.02 -8.01
C ARG A 218 -11.88 -10.72 -7.58
N ALA A 219 -10.54 -10.71 -7.53
CA ALA A 219 -9.78 -9.52 -7.15
C ALA A 219 -9.98 -8.39 -8.15
N ASP A 220 -10.01 -8.72 -9.45
CA ASP A 220 -10.22 -7.79 -10.56
C ASP A 220 -11.59 -7.11 -10.48
N ALA A 221 -12.66 -7.85 -10.14
CA ALA A 221 -13.99 -7.28 -9.92
C ALA A 221 -14.00 -6.32 -8.70
N LEU A 222 -13.52 -6.79 -7.55
CA LEU A 222 -13.51 -5.98 -6.32
C LEU A 222 -12.68 -4.70 -6.46
N LEU A 223 -11.53 -4.78 -7.15
CA LEU A 223 -10.66 -3.62 -7.36
C LEU A 223 -11.23 -2.61 -8.36
N ARG A 224 -12.08 -3.02 -9.31
CA ARG A 224 -12.79 -2.09 -10.20
C ARG A 224 -14.01 -1.45 -9.56
N GLU A 225 -14.66 -2.16 -8.63
CA GLU A 225 -15.78 -1.61 -7.86
C GLU A 225 -15.32 -0.64 -6.77
N ARG A 226 -14.04 -0.74 -6.37
CA ARG A 226 -13.43 0.29 -5.52
C ARG A 226 -13.37 1.59 -6.33
N PRO A 227 -13.94 2.70 -5.83
CA PRO A 227 -13.70 3.99 -6.44
C PRO A 227 -12.19 4.20 -6.54
N ASP A 228 -11.71 4.71 -7.68
CA ASP A 228 -10.29 4.99 -7.92
C ASP A 228 -9.74 5.92 -6.82
N GLY A 229 -9.19 5.32 -5.77
CA GLY A 229 -8.70 6.00 -4.59
C GLY A 229 -9.78 6.29 -3.54
N ALA A 230 -9.98 5.34 -2.62
CA ALA A 230 -10.31 5.66 -1.23
C ALA A 230 -9.07 6.25 -0.53
N GLY A 231 -8.52 7.31 -1.12
CA GLY A 231 -7.41 8.09 -0.62
C GLY A 231 -7.81 9.54 -0.78
N GLU A 232 -7.52 10.33 0.24
CA GLU A 232 -7.72 11.77 0.15
C GLU A 232 -6.99 12.31 -1.09
N GLU A 233 -7.65 13.14 -1.89
CA GLU A 233 -7.03 13.86 -2.97
C GLU A 233 -6.27 15.06 -2.42
N GLU A 234 -5.07 15.30 -2.98
CA GLU A 234 -4.34 16.54 -2.76
C GLU A 234 -5.14 17.70 -3.36
N ILE A 235 -5.60 18.60 -2.49
CA ILE A 235 -6.16 19.88 -2.88
C ILE A 235 -5.04 20.91 -2.84
N LEU A 236 -4.77 21.50 -3.99
CA LEU A 236 -3.75 22.51 -4.20
C LEU A 236 -4.41 23.89 -4.17
N LEU A 237 -3.83 24.83 -3.42
CA LEU A 237 -4.10 26.25 -3.58
C LEU A 237 -3.28 26.75 -4.77
N VAL A 238 -3.98 27.33 -5.74
CA VAL A 238 -3.43 27.83 -6.99
C VAL A 238 -3.60 29.33 -7.00
N GLU A 239 -2.50 30.06 -7.22
CA GLU A 239 -2.53 31.51 -7.38
C GLU A 239 -2.06 31.87 -8.78
N CYS A 240 -2.96 32.43 -9.59
CA CYS A 240 -2.69 32.90 -10.94
C CYS A 240 -2.51 34.41 -10.94
N TYR A 241 -1.40 34.90 -11.48
CA TYR A 241 -1.09 36.31 -11.68
C TYR A 241 -1.29 36.63 -13.16
N VAL A 242 -2.37 37.34 -13.48
CA VAL A 242 -2.77 37.56 -14.88
C VAL A 242 -3.18 39.01 -15.13
N ALA A 243 -3.05 39.48 -16.37
CA ALA A 243 -3.53 40.81 -16.74
C ALA A 243 -5.05 40.93 -16.51
N PRO A 244 -5.59 42.11 -16.11
CA PRO A 244 -7.02 42.27 -15.82
C PRO A 244 -7.96 41.81 -16.94
N ARG A 245 -7.54 41.95 -18.21
CA ARG A 245 -8.29 41.52 -19.40
C ARG A 245 -8.43 39.99 -19.56
N ALA A 246 -7.59 39.21 -18.89
CA ALA A 246 -7.54 37.75 -19.03
C ALA A 246 -8.26 37.01 -17.89
N VAL A 247 -8.74 37.73 -16.87
CA VAL A 247 -9.34 37.16 -15.66
C VAL A 247 -10.51 36.23 -16.01
N ASP A 248 -11.46 36.68 -16.83
CA ASP A 248 -12.65 35.88 -17.16
C ASP A 248 -12.31 34.58 -17.90
N ALA A 249 -11.31 34.62 -18.79
CA ALA A 249 -10.85 33.44 -19.51
C ALA A 249 -10.17 32.43 -18.58
N VAL A 250 -9.43 32.90 -17.57
CA VAL A 250 -8.77 32.06 -16.57
C VAL A 250 -9.77 31.45 -15.59
N LEU A 251 -10.81 32.21 -15.20
CA LEU A 251 -11.89 31.69 -14.37
C LEU A 251 -12.63 30.55 -15.08
N LEU A 252 -13.00 30.74 -16.35
CA LEU A 252 -13.65 29.70 -17.16
C LEU A 252 -12.78 28.43 -17.30
N GLU A 253 -11.47 28.60 -17.49
CA GLU A 253 -10.53 27.48 -17.58
C GLU A 253 -10.41 26.73 -16.24
N LEU A 254 -10.39 27.45 -15.11
CA LEU A 254 -10.35 26.86 -13.77
C LEU A 254 -11.67 26.12 -13.44
N GLU A 255 -12.82 26.73 -13.74
CA GLU A 255 -14.13 26.12 -13.56
C GLU A 255 -14.30 24.85 -14.42
N GLY A 256 -13.85 24.87 -15.68
CA GLY A 256 -13.86 23.70 -16.57
C GLY A 256 -12.94 22.55 -16.11
N ARG A 257 -12.14 22.77 -15.06
CA ARG A 257 -11.25 21.80 -14.42
C ARG A 257 -11.71 21.42 -13.01
N ASP A 258 -12.96 21.73 -12.67
CA ASP A 258 -13.57 21.52 -11.35
C ASP A 258 -12.81 22.23 -10.22
N ALA A 259 -12.07 23.31 -10.53
CA ALA A 259 -11.44 24.13 -9.50
C ALA A 259 -12.46 25.05 -8.83
N ARG A 260 -12.35 25.19 -7.50
CA ARG A 260 -13.18 26.10 -6.71
C ARG A 260 -12.44 27.42 -6.52
N VAL A 261 -12.91 28.47 -7.19
CA VAL A 261 -12.39 29.83 -7.00
C VAL A 261 -12.69 30.31 -5.58
N ASP A 262 -11.67 30.83 -4.91
CA ASP A 262 -11.72 31.31 -3.53
C ASP A 262 -11.75 32.83 -3.48
N GLU A 263 -10.83 33.48 -4.20
CA GLU A 263 -10.65 34.94 -4.14
C GLU A 263 -10.15 35.49 -5.48
N ILE A 264 -10.54 36.74 -5.79
CA ILE A 264 -10.02 37.51 -6.91
C ILE A 264 -9.58 38.89 -6.38
N ASP A 265 -8.27 39.11 -6.32
CA ASP A 265 -7.65 40.34 -5.83
C ASP A 265 -7.24 41.22 -7.02
N ARG A 266 -7.78 42.45 -7.05
CA ARG A 266 -7.60 43.45 -8.12
C ARG A 266 -6.82 44.68 -7.65
N ASP A 267 -6.14 44.60 -6.51
CA ASP A 267 -5.46 45.74 -5.90
C ASP A 267 -4.12 46.07 -6.60
N LEU A 268 -3.61 45.17 -7.44
CA LEU A 268 -2.39 45.40 -8.22
C LEU A 268 -2.68 46.22 -9.49
N PRO A 269 -1.86 47.25 -9.82
CA PRO A 269 -2.12 48.14 -10.96
C PRO A 269 -2.08 47.45 -12.33
N SER A 270 -1.29 46.39 -12.47
CA SER A 270 -1.00 45.73 -13.76
C SER A 270 -1.35 44.25 -13.77
N ALA A 271 -1.90 43.71 -12.69
CA ALA A 271 -2.23 42.30 -12.55
C ALA A 271 -3.47 42.11 -11.68
N THR A 272 -4.12 40.99 -11.85
CA THR A 272 -5.16 40.46 -10.97
C THR A 272 -4.67 39.11 -10.46
N ILE A 273 -4.81 38.86 -9.18
CA ILE A 273 -4.52 37.55 -8.58
C ILE A 273 -5.83 36.77 -8.50
N VAL A 274 -5.86 35.58 -9.09
CA VAL A 274 -6.97 34.63 -8.96
C VAL A 274 -6.52 33.47 -8.10
N ARG A 275 -7.18 33.27 -6.95
CA ARG A 275 -6.94 32.14 -6.05
C ARG A 275 -8.01 31.08 -6.23
N ALA A 276 -7.60 29.83 -6.40
CA ALA A 276 -8.52 28.70 -6.52
C ALA A 276 -7.96 27.44 -5.87
N TYR A 277 -8.85 26.56 -5.42
CA TYR A 277 -8.52 25.22 -4.98
C TYR A 277 -8.76 24.23 -6.13
N ALA A 278 -7.75 23.46 -6.48
CA ALA A 278 -7.84 22.48 -7.57
C ALA A 278 -7.15 21.17 -7.17
N THR A 279 -7.60 20.07 -7.77
CA THR A 279 -6.93 18.78 -7.60
C THR A 279 -5.68 18.72 -8.48
N ASN A 280 -4.74 17.84 -8.12
CA ASN A 280 -3.56 17.59 -8.93
C ASN A 280 -3.93 17.09 -10.35
N ALA A 281 -5.06 16.37 -10.49
CA ALA A 281 -5.61 15.97 -11.78
C ALA A 281 -6.15 17.16 -12.59
N GLY A 282 -6.93 18.04 -11.95
CA GLY A 282 -7.50 19.24 -12.58
C GLY A 282 -6.43 20.19 -13.15
N LEU A 283 -5.26 20.27 -12.53
CA LEU A 283 -4.17 21.14 -12.98
C LEU A 283 -3.29 20.57 -14.11
N ARG A 284 -3.52 19.34 -14.58
CA ARG A 284 -2.71 18.78 -15.67
C ARG A 284 -2.78 19.65 -16.92
N GLY A 285 -1.62 20.13 -17.37
CA GLY A 285 -1.49 20.99 -18.54
C GLY A 285 -2.02 22.42 -18.35
N PHE A 286 -2.41 22.80 -17.13
CA PHE A 286 -2.96 24.13 -16.83
C PHE A 286 -1.98 25.25 -17.18
N GLY A 287 -0.70 25.13 -16.83
CA GLY A 287 0.31 26.17 -17.14
C GLY A 287 0.42 26.51 -18.63
N SER A 288 0.42 25.51 -19.50
CA SER A 288 0.44 25.75 -20.96
C SER A 288 -0.85 26.41 -21.45
N ARG A 289 -1.99 26.08 -20.85
CA ARG A 289 -3.29 26.69 -21.17
C ARG A 289 -3.37 28.13 -20.67
N LEU A 290 -2.84 28.39 -19.48
CA LEU A 290 -2.74 29.72 -18.88
C LEU A 290 -1.98 30.69 -19.79
N HIS A 291 -0.80 30.30 -20.28
CA HIS A 291 -0.04 31.16 -21.20
C HIS A 291 -0.79 31.41 -22.51
N ALA A 292 -1.52 30.41 -23.03
CA ALA A 292 -2.32 30.58 -24.24
C ALA A 292 -3.51 31.56 -24.04
N LEU A 293 -4.06 31.65 -22.83
CA LEU A 293 -5.20 32.51 -22.50
C LEU A 293 -4.77 33.92 -22.05
N ALA A 294 -3.68 34.02 -21.30
CA ALA A 294 -3.29 35.23 -20.58
C ALA A 294 -1.95 35.85 -21.04
N GLY A 295 -1.24 35.19 -21.97
CA GLY A 295 0.06 35.63 -22.49
C GLY A 295 1.25 35.07 -21.70
N GLU A 296 2.47 35.30 -22.20
CA GLU A 296 3.71 34.77 -21.60
C GLU A 296 4.06 35.39 -20.24
N ASP A 297 3.53 36.58 -19.93
CA ASP A 297 3.74 37.24 -18.64
C ASP A 297 2.84 36.68 -17.52
N ALA A 298 1.91 35.77 -17.86
CA ALA A 298 1.06 35.12 -16.88
C ALA A 298 1.85 34.10 -16.06
N LEU A 299 1.69 34.15 -14.74
CA LEU A 299 2.37 33.23 -13.83
C LEU A 299 1.33 32.48 -13.01
N PHE A 300 1.66 31.24 -12.62
CA PHE A 300 0.92 30.57 -11.56
C PHE A 300 1.85 29.85 -10.60
N THR A 301 1.38 29.75 -9.37
CA THR A 301 1.97 28.89 -8.35
C THR A 301 0.92 27.90 -7.86
N ALA A 302 1.37 26.74 -7.40
CA ALA A 302 0.49 25.73 -6.82
C ALA A 302 1.18 25.15 -5.58
N HIS A 303 0.49 25.20 -4.45
CA HIS A 303 0.99 24.72 -3.17
C HIS A 303 -0.02 23.78 -2.53
N LEU A 304 0.46 22.75 -1.83
CA LEU A 304 -0.43 21.86 -1.07
C LEU A 304 -1.20 22.67 -0.02
N SER A 305 -2.53 22.64 -0.10
CA SER A 305 -3.41 23.25 0.89
C SER A 305 -3.80 22.22 1.96
N HIS A 306 -4.48 21.16 1.53
CA HIS A 306 -4.97 20.11 2.40
C HIS A 306 -5.27 18.84 1.58
N HIS A 307 -5.55 17.77 2.31
CA HIS A 307 -6.07 16.53 1.74
C HIS A 307 -7.59 16.49 1.96
N ALA A 308 -8.36 16.16 0.92
CA ALA A 308 -9.82 16.06 0.99
C ALA A 308 -10.29 14.69 0.51
N PRO A 309 -11.37 14.12 1.06
CA PRO A 309 -11.95 12.90 0.52
C PRO A 309 -12.28 13.09 -0.96
N ARG A 310 -11.85 12.16 -1.83
CA ARG A 310 -12.26 12.18 -3.24
C ARG A 310 -13.79 12.14 -3.32
N SER A 311 -14.38 13.16 -3.92
CA SER A 311 -15.78 13.12 -4.32
C SER A 311 -15.95 12.04 -5.39
N ALA A 312 -16.85 11.08 -5.15
CA ALA A 312 -17.25 10.12 -6.17
C ALA A 312 -17.86 10.87 -7.37
N PRO A 313 -17.58 10.42 -8.62
CA PRO A 313 -18.16 11.01 -9.82
C PRO A 313 -19.69 10.84 -9.87
#